data_AF-A0A7C2KGN4-F1
#
_entry.id   AF-A0A7C2KGN4-F1
#
_cell.length_a   1.000
_cell.length_b   1.000
_cell.length_c   1.000
_cell.angle_alpha   90.00
_cell.angle_beta   90.00
_cell.angle_gamma   90.00
#
_symmetry.space_group_name_H-M   'P 1'
#
loop_
_entity.id
_entity.type
_entity.pdbx_description
1 polymer ?
#
loop_
_entity_poly.entity_id
_entity_poly.type
_entity_poly.pdbx_seq_one_letter_code
_entity_poly.pdbx_strand_id
1 'polypeptide(L)' 'MTRKAYPSDVSDEEWAFVAPYLTLMDEAAPQRNYSLRDVSNGLRYLLRTGAPWRMLPNDVP' A
#
# COMPACT_ATOMS: atom_id res chain seq x y z
N MET A 1 -7.40 -12.89 5.62
CA MET A 1 -6.91 -13.37 4.32
C MET A 1 -5.51 -12.81 4.13
N THR A 2 -4.52 -13.63 3.82
CA THR A 2 -3.15 -13.16 3.58
C THR A 2 -3.11 -12.47 2.20
N ARG A 3 -2.82 -11.17 2.18
CA ARG A 3 -2.69 -10.38 0.95
C ARG A 3 -1.58 -10.95 0.07
N LYS A 4 -1.80 -11.00 -1.24
CA LYS A 4 -0.73 -11.36 -2.19
C LYS A 4 0.13 -10.13 -2.47
N ALA A 5 1.40 -10.16 -2.08
CA ALA A 5 2.31 -9.03 -2.27
C ALA A 5 2.45 -8.63 -3.75
N TYR A 6 2.53 -7.33 -4.03
CA TYR A 6 2.91 -6.87 -5.37
C TYR A 6 4.43 -7.01 -5.55
N PRO A 7 4.92 -7.21 -6.79
CA PRO A 7 6.36 -7.12 -7.08
C PRO A 7 6.97 -5.74 -6.79
N SER A 8 6.13 -4.75 -6.47
CA SER A 8 6.48 -3.37 -6.11
C SER A 8 6.26 -3.07 -4.63
N ASP A 9 5.97 -4.07 -3.80
CA ASP A 9 5.86 -3.83 -2.36
C ASP A 9 7.21 -3.36 -1.81
N VAL A 10 7.17 -2.49 -0.81
CA VAL A 10 8.37 -1.96 -0.16
C VAL A 10 8.90 -2.93 0.90
N SER A 11 10.22 -2.96 1.06
CA SER A 11 10.87 -3.69 2.15
C SER A 11 10.50 -3.10 3.52
N ASP A 12 10.81 -3.82 4.60
CA ASP A 12 10.57 -3.32 5.96
C ASP A 12 11.43 -2.07 6.25
N GLU A 13 12.63 -2.00 5.70
CA GLU A 13 13.54 -0.85 5.84
C GLU A 13 13.01 0.38 5.08
N GLU A 14 12.58 0.19 3.83
CA GLU A 14 11.95 1.25 3.03
C GLU A 14 10.66 1.74 3.71
N TRP A 15 9.86 0.82 4.27
CA TRP A 15 8.67 1.16 5.02
C TRP A 15 8.99 1.96 6.29
N ALA A 16 9.97 1.53 7.08
CA ALA A 16 10.38 2.23 8.29
C ALA A 16 10.84 3.67 8.02
N PHE A 17 11.44 3.91 6.86
CA PHE A 17 11.80 5.25 6.42
C PHE A 17 10.57 6.11 6.07
N VAL A 18 9.58 5.56 5.35
CA VAL A 18 8.42 6.33 4.86
C VAL A 18 7.32 6.48 5.92
N ALA A 19 7.13 5.48 6.79
CA ALA A 19 6.01 5.41 7.73
C ALA A 19 5.83 6.67 8.60
N PRO A 20 6.90 7.28 9.19
CA PRO A 20 6.76 8.47 10.02
C PRO A 20 6.10 9.66 9.31
N TYR A 21 6.26 9.75 7.98
CA TYR A 21 5.66 10.82 7.17
C TYR A 21 4.19 10.59 6.84
N LEU A 22 3.72 9.34 6.93
CA LEU A 22 2.34 8.95 6.65
C LEU A 22 1.49 8.83 7.93
N THR A 23 2.12 8.62 9.07
CA THR A 23 1.46 8.48 10.39
C THR A 23 1.23 9.83 11.07
N LEU A 24 0.65 10.80 10.34
CA LEU A 24 0.31 12.13 10.88
C LEU A 24 -1.07 12.18 11.54
N MET A 25 -1.83 11.08 11.49
CA MET A 25 -3.17 10.94 12.06
C MET A 25 -3.23 9.77 13.05
N ASP A 26 -4.10 9.91 14.04
CA ASP A 26 -4.44 8.85 15.01
C ASP A 26 -4.80 7.54 14.28
N GLU A 27 -4.32 6.42 14.80
CA GLU A 27 -4.61 5.10 14.28
C GLU A 27 -6.11 4.74 14.41
N ALA A 28 -6.79 5.27 15.41
CA ALA A 28 -8.23 5.10 15.63
C ALA A 28 -9.11 6.03 14.77
N ALA A 29 -8.52 6.87 13.91
CA ALA A 29 -9.29 7.77 13.06
C ALA A 29 -10.22 6.98 12.12
N PRO A 30 -11.50 7.40 11.96
CA PRO A 30 -12.50 6.63 11.20
C PRO A 30 -12.18 6.50 9.70
N GLN A 31 -11.26 7.31 9.17
CA GLN A 31 -10.77 7.22 7.81
C GLN A 31 -9.73 6.09 7.62
N ARG A 32 -9.11 5.60 8.71
CA ARG A 32 -8.06 4.56 8.67
C ARG A 32 -8.64 3.15 8.69
N ASN A 33 -9.40 2.83 7.63
CA ASN A 33 -9.99 1.50 7.45
C ASN A 33 -9.00 0.46 6.89
N TYR A 34 -7.85 0.91 6.38
CA TYR A 34 -6.83 0.06 5.76
C TYR A 34 -5.44 0.36 6.32
N SER A 35 -4.56 -0.64 6.29
CA SER A 35 -3.14 -0.47 6.61
C SER A 35 -2.51 0.55 5.68
N LEU A 36 -1.82 1.55 6.24
CA LEU A 36 -1.10 2.55 5.46
C LEU A 36 -0.03 1.92 4.56
N ARG A 37 0.58 0.81 5.00
CA ARG A 37 1.55 0.06 4.19
C ARG A 37 0.89 -0.53 2.96
N ASP A 38 -0.28 -1.12 3.12
CA ASP A 38 -1.02 -1.76 2.04
C ASP A 38 -1.48 -0.75 0.99
N VAL A 39 -1.95 0.42 1.45
CA VAL A 39 -2.33 1.55 0.59
C VAL A 39 -1.10 2.09 -0.15
N SER A 40 0.02 2.28 0.54
CA SER A 40 1.27 2.77 -0.05
C SER A 40 1.82 1.81 -1.11
N ASN A 41 1.80 0.52 -0.83
CA ASN A 41 2.18 -0.53 -1.77
C ASN A 41 1.26 -0.55 -3.00
N GLY A 42 -0.06 -0.40 -2.81
CA GLY A 42 -1.02 -0.31 -3.90
C GLY A 42 -0.81 0.93 -4.78
N LEU A 43 -0.53 2.09 -4.17
CA LEU A 43 -0.21 3.32 -4.90
C LEU A 43 1.10 3.18 -5.69
N ARG A 44 2.15 2.64 -5.07
CA ARG A 44 3.45 2.40 -5.74
C ARG A 44 3.30 1.45 -6.91
N TYR A 45 2.48 0.42 -6.75
CA TYR A 45 2.14 -0.50 -7.83
C TYR A 45 1.48 0.23 -9.01
N LEU A 46 0.44 1.03 -8.74
CA LEU A 46 -0.26 1.82 -9.76
C LEU A 46 0.70 2.76 -10.49
N LEU A 47 1.54 3.50 -9.75
CA LEU A 47 2.51 4.43 -10.34
C LEU A 47 3.57 3.73 -11.19
N ARG A 48 4.06 2.56 -10.77
CA ARG A 48 5.12 1.84 -11.49
C ARG A 48 4.61 1.09 -12.72
N THR A 49 3.36 0.64 -12.69
CA THR A 49 2.81 -0.23 -13.74
C THR A 49 1.86 0.50 -14.68
N GLY A 50 1.29 1.63 -14.25
CA GLY A 50 0.22 2.33 -14.95
C GLY A 50 -1.14 1.64 -14.85
N ALA A 51 -1.25 0.55 -14.06
CA ALA A 51 -2.41 -0.34 -13.96
C ALA A 51 -3.09 -0.67 -15.30
N PRO A 52 -2.36 -1.17 -16.32
CA PRO A 52 -3.01 -1.74 -17.49
C PRO A 52 -3.92 -2.89 -17.03
N TRP A 53 -5.04 -3.12 -17.70
CA TRP A 53 -6.06 -4.13 -17.33
C TRP A 53 -5.53 -5.55 -17.01
N ARG A 54 -4.33 -5.91 -17.51
CA ARG A 54 -3.64 -7.18 -17.21
C ARG A 54 -2.92 -7.22 -15.85
N MET A 55 -2.82 -6.07 -15.20
CA MET A 55 -2.17 -5.80 -13.92
C MET A 55 -3.23 -5.35 -12.91
N LEU A 56 -4.46 -5.87 -13.01
CA LEU A 56 -5.49 -5.62 -12.00
C LEU A 56 -4.97 -6.04 -10.61
N PRO A 57 -5.14 -5.20 -9.57
CA PRO A 57 -4.65 -5.51 -8.23
C PRO A 57 -5.29 -6.82 -7.74
N ASN A 58 -4.52 -7.71 -7.12
CA ASN A 58 -5.02 -9.04 -6.71
C ASN A 58 -6.07 -8.96 -5.60
N ASP A 59 -6.16 -7.81 -4.94
CA ASP A 59 -6.87 -7.62 -3.68
C ASP A 59 -8.13 -6.74 -3.83
N VAL A 60 -8.47 -6.34 -5.07
CA VAL A 60 -9.66 -5.53 -5.37
C VAL A 60 -10.58 -6.28 -6.34
N PRO A 61 -11.92 -6.18 -6.19
CA PRO A 61 -12.86 -6.68 -7.19
C PRO A 61 -12.81 -5.88 -8.50
#